data_AF-A0A348WJS0-F1
#
_entry.id   AF-A0A348WJS0-F1
#
_cell.length_a   1.000
_cell.length_b   1.000
_cell.length_c   1.000
_cell.angle_alpha   90.00
_cell.angle_beta   90.00
_cell.angle_gamma   90.00
#
_symmetry.space_group_name_H-M   'P 1'
#
loop_
_entity.id
_entity.type
_entity.pdbx_description
1 polymer ?
#
loop_
_entity_poly.entity_id
_entity_poly.type
_entity_poly.pdbx_seq_one_letter_code
_entity_poly.pdbx_strand_id
1 'polypeptide(L)'
;MIRQLLKNWLRFLARQVLKKYRPRIVAITGSTGKTSTKEAILAVLKKLPNDDRVAGTQGNLNTEFGVTATIIQPGFVGTASGRDVKLTLKNVLQLTWYTVKSIFIQLPYPKILVLELAADRPHDIQYFMSFITPEVSVLTNIGDVHLEFFGSKAELIEEKSLIVSHVHPRGIAILNKEDEFSKLISRKTNAKKVLISAEDKTDFYARDIAFGGAGVHFNLVSGNQIVQVDLPVFGYQFIYAALFAIAVGDYFGVTKHVAAQRLKSLTLPKSRFEIIRLGGVILVDDTYNANPTSMVAALRSLARLGVNRKKIAILGDMRELGSAHQKGHQTVGECVAKVVDQLWVVGEGGQLIKTAALNAGLAQEKAREFSPDAILSILQDNGIVLIKGSKAVKMDKIVELIKAKFYERSGENSDRKWGSDSHPNY
;
A
#
# COMPACT_ATOMS: atom_id res chain seq x y z
N MET A 1 20.92 -20.92 -12.02
CA MET A 1 20.28 -21.98 -12.82
C MET A 1 18.94 -22.46 -12.22
N ILE A 2 18.92 -23.01 -10.99
CA ILE A 2 17.70 -23.58 -10.36
C ILE A 2 16.55 -22.57 -10.24
N ARG A 3 16.81 -21.34 -9.78
CA ARG A 3 15.78 -20.27 -9.66
C ARG A 3 15.07 -19.99 -10.99
N GLN A 4 15.81 -19.96 -12.10
CA GLN A 4 15.27 -19.69 -13.43
C GLN A 4 14.43 -20.87 -13.95
N LEU A 5 14.88 -22.11 -13.71
CA LEU A 5 14.10 -23.31 -14.02
C LEU A 5 12.78 -23.32 -13.25
N LEU A 6 12.83 -23.00 -11.96
CA LEU A 6 11.63 -22.90 -11.12
C LEU A 6 10.68 -21.80 -11.62
N LYS A 7 11.21 -20.61 -11.92
CA LYS A 7 10.45 -19.49 -12.49
C LYS A 7 9.75 -19.90 -13.79
N ASN A 8 10.48 -20.55 -14.70
CA ASN A 8 9.93 -21.06 -15.96
C ASN A 8 8.86 -22.14 -15.75
N TRP A 9 9.07 -23.06 -14.80
CA TRP A 9 8.12 -24.12 -14.47
C TRP A 9 6.81 -23.56 -13.91
N LEU A 10 6.89 -22.67 -12.92
CA LEU A 10 5.70 -22.06 -12.33
C LEU A 10 4.96 -21.20 -13.37
N ARG A 11 5.68 -20.47 -14.22
CA ARG A 11 5.07 -19.74 -15.35
C ARG A 11 4.31 -20.68 -16.28
N PHE A 12 4.89 -21.85 -16.59
CA PHE A 12 4.22 -22.86 -17.40
C PHE A 12 2.93 -23.34 -16.74
N LEU A 13 2.96 -23.69 -15.45
CA LEU A 13 1.77 -24.09 -14.70
C LEU A 13 0.70 -23.00 -14.68
N ALA A 14 1.08 -21.75 -14.38
CA ALA A 14 0.16 -20.62 -14.38
C ALA A 14 -0.49 -20.41 -15.75
N ARG A 15 0.26 -20.56 -16.86
CA ARG A 15 -0.32 -20.50 -18.21
C ARG A 15 -1.38 -21.57 -18.44
N GLN A 16 -1.18 -22.79 -17.96
CA GLN A 16 -2.19 -23.86 -18.08
C GLN A 16 -3.45 -23.50 -17.29
N VAL A 17 -3.30 -23.02 -16.06
CA VAL A 17 -4.42 -22.59 -15.21
C VAL A 17 -5.19 -21.42 -15.83
N LEU A 18 -4.49 -20.39 -16.30
CA LEU A 18 -5.11 -19.25 -16.99
C LEU A 18 -5.84 -19.67 -18.27
N LYS A 19 -5.26 -20.58 -19.07
CA LYS A 19 -5.89 -21.10 -20.28
C LYS A 19 -7.18 -21.88 -19.97
N LYS A 20 -7.18 -22.65 -18.88
CA LYS A 20 -8.34 -23.45 -18.44
C LYS A 20 -9.46 -22.57 -17.88
N TYR A 21 -9.16 -21.73 -16.90
CA TYR A 21 -10.20 -21.03 -16.12
C TYR A 21 -10.57 -19.65 -16.67
N ARG A 22 -9.69 -19.03 -17.48
CA ARG A 22 -9.90 -17.72 -18.11
C ARG A 22 -10.48 -16.66 -17.15
N PRO A 23 -9.86 -16.44 -15.96
CA PRO A 23 -10.32 -15.41 -15.05
C PRO A 23 -10.20 -14.03 -15.68
N ARG A 24 -11.06 -13.10 -15.26
CA ARG A 24 -10.90 -11.67 -15.52
C ARG A 24 -9.79 -11.13 -14.60
N ILE A 25 -8.83 -10.40 -15.14
CA ILE A 25 -7.63 -10.02 -14.39
C ILE A 25 -7.59 -8.50 -14.16
N VAL A 26 -7.48 -8.12 -12.90
CA VAL A 26 -7.14 -6.77 -12.44
C VAL A 26 -5.67 -6.79 -12.03
N ALA A 27 -4.82 -6.03 -12.70
CA ALA A 27 -3.40 -5.93 -12.37
C ALA A 27 -3.10 -4.54 -11.78
N ILE A 28 -2.38 -4.50 -10.66
CA ILE A 28 -2.09 -3.27 -9.91
C ILE A 28 -0.59 -3.12 -9.78
N THR A 29 -0.04 -1.96 -10.16
CA THR A 29 1.34 -1.61 -9.86
C THR A 29 1.49 -0.12 -9.54
N GLY A 30 2.69 0.26 -9.13
CA GLY A 30 3.10 1.62 -8.81
C GLY A 30 4.19 1.66 -7.75
N SER A 31 4.70 2.84 -7.43
CA SER A 31 5.73 2.99 -6.38
C SER A 31 5.10 2.94 -4.98
N THR A 32 3.94 3.55 -4.78
CA THR A 32 3.20 3.53 -3.49
C THR A 32 1.71 3.21 -3.66
N GLY A 33 1.03 2.82 -2.58
CA GLY A 33 -0.43 2.61 -2.57
C GLY A 33 -0.93 1.29 -3.17
N LYS A 34 -0.06 0.45 -3.72
CA LYS A 34 -0.40 -0.85 -4.36
C LYS A 34 -1.28 -1.73 -3.47
N THR A 35 -0.78 -2.10 -2.29
CA THR A 35 -1.50 -3.01 -1.40
C THR A 35 -2.80 -2.42 -0.88
N SER A 36 -2.83 -1.14 -0.48
CA SER A 36 -4.06 -0.49 -0.02
C SER A 36 -5.12 -0.44 -1.13
N THR A 37 -4.69 -0.21 -2.37
CA THR A 37 -5.58 -0.25 -3.55
C THR A 37 -6.10 -1.65 -3.81
N LYS A 38 -5.25 -2.68 -3.69
CA LYS A 38 -5.64 -4.09 -3.81
C LYS A 38 -6.68 -4.47 -2.74
N GLU A 39 -6.47 -4.13 -1.47
CA GLU A 39 -7.45 -4.41 -0.41
C GLU A 39 -8.76 -3.66 -0.63
N ALA A 40 -8.71 -2.39 -1.06
CA ALA A 40 -9.90 -1.63 -1.41
C ALA A 40 -10.67 -2.25 -2.59
N ILE A 41 -9.97 -2.70 -3.64
CA ILE A 41 -10.60 -3.42 -4.77
C ILE A 41 -11.24 -4.73 -4.31
N LEU A 42 -10.54 -5.49 -3.45
CA LEU A 42 -11.08 -6.74 -2.89
C LEU A 42 -12.34 -6.47 -2.05
N ALA A 43 -12.33 -5.42 -1.23
CA ALA A 43 -13.49 -5.00 -0.45
C ALA A 43 -14.68 -4.61 -1.35
N VAL A 44 -14.43 -3.85 -2.43
CA VAL A 44 -15.49 -3.47 -3.38
C VAL A 44 -16.03 -4.66 -4.18
N LEU A 45 -15.18 -5.57 -4.63
CA LEU A 45 -15.60 -6.65 -5.53
C LEU A 45 -16.22 -7.85 -4.80
N LYS A 46 -15.77 -8.17 -3.58
CA LYS A 46 -16.34 -9.27 -2.79
C LYS A 46 -17.72 -8.89 -2.25
N LYS A 47 -18.74 -9.70 -2.55
CA LYS A 47 -20.09 -9.46 -1.97
C LYS A 47 -20.14 -9.81 -0.49
N LEU A 48 -19.37 -10.82 -0.08
CA LEU A 48 -19.23 -11.33 1.28
C LEU A 48 -17.74 -11.63 1.53
N PRO A 49 -17.25 -11.66 2.78
CA PRO A 49 -15.84 -11.96 3.08
C PRO A 49 -15.32 -13.25 2.41
N ASN A 50 -16.18 -14.26 2.33
CA ASN A 50 -15.90 -15.59 1.75
C ASN A 50 -16.37 -15.72 0.29
N ASP A 51 -16.50 -14.61 -0.46
CA ASP A 51 -16.85 -14.67 -1.88
C ASP A 51 -15.67 -15.19 -2.72
N ASP A 52 -15.65 -16.51 -2.93
CA ASP A 52 -14.61 -17.22 -3.67
C ASP A 52 -14.57 -16.91 -5.18
N ARG A 53 -15.52 -16.10 -5.68
CA ARG A 53 -15.48 -15.61 -7.07
C ARG A 53 -14.42 -14.54 -7.28
N VAL A 54 -13.88 -13.96 -6.22
CA VAL A 54 -12.83 -12.94 -6.28
C VAL A 54 -11.69 -13.36 -5.38
N ALA A 55 -10.50 -13.51 -5.96
CA ALA A 55 -9.28 -13.73 -5.20
C ALA A 55 -8.24 -12.68 -5.56
N GLY A 56 -7.27 -12.47 -4.67
CA GLY A 56 -6.15 -11.60 -4.95
C GLY A 56 -4.89 -12.04 -4.25
N THR A 57 -3.79 -11.37 -4.59
CA THR A 57 -2.47 -11.58 -3.98
C THR A 57 -2.56 -11.44 -2.46
N GLN A 58 -2.15 -12.45 -1.71
CA GLN A 58 -2.12 -12.39 -0.24
C GLN A 58 -0.90 -11.61 0.26
N GLY A 59 -1.04 -10.83 1.33
CA GLY A 59 0.07 -10.10 1.95
C GLY A 59 0.99 -9.39 0.95
N ASN A 60 2.27 -9.76 0.96
CA ASN A 60 3.33 -9.27 0.06
C ASN A 60 3.73 -10.29 -1.02
N LEU A 61 2.84 -11.21 -1.43
CA LEU A 61 3.11 -12.19 -2.48
C LEU A 61 3.13 -11.56 -3.90
N ASN A 62 3.71 -10.37 -4.06
CA ASN A 62 3.63 -9.54 -5.27
C ASN A 62 4.83 -9.71 -6.23
N THR A 63 5.78 -10.56 -5.89
CA THR A 63 6.95 -10.91 -6.73
C THR A 63 6.64 -12.05 -7.72
N GLU A 64 7.62 -12.41 -8.56
CA GLU A 64 7.43 -13.39 -9.63
C GLU A 64 6.91 -14.74 -9.13
N PHE A 65 7.35 -15.17 -7.95
CA PHE A 65 6.94 -16.44 -7.35
C PHE A 65 5.57 -16.34 -6.68
N GLY A 66 5.33 -15.26 -5.92
CA GLY A 66 4.10 -15.07 -5.16
C GLY A 66 2.87 -14.91 -6.06
N VAL A 67 2.98 -14.09 -7.10
CA VAL A 67 1.88 -13.86 -8.06
C VAL A 67 1.61 -15.13 -8.87
N THR A 68 2.66 -15.79 -9.36
CA THR A 68 2.51 -17.03 -10.13
C THR A 68 1.87 -18.13 -9.27
N ALA A 69 2.25 -18.25 -7.99
CA ALA A 69 1.61 -19.18 -7.05
C ALA A 69 0.15 -18.81 -6.78
N THR A 70 -0.17 -17.51 -6.63
CA THR A 70 -1.55 -17.01 -6.47
C THR A 70 -2.43 -17.35 -7.67
N ILE A 71 -1.88 -17.27 -8.89
CA ILE A 71 -2.59 -17.66 -10.12
C ILE A 71 -2.82 -19.17 -10.14
N ILE A 72 -1.81 -19.98 -9.80
CA ILE A 72 -1.96 -21.44 -9.81
C ILE A 72 -2.99 -21.88 -8.77
N GLN A 73 -2.84 -21.42 -7.53
CA GLN A 73 -3.72 -21.76 -6.41
C GLN A 73 -4.17 -20.47 -5.70
N PRO A 74 -5.36 -19.94 -6.03
CA PRO A 74 -5.94 -18.80 -5.34
C PRO A 74 -6.03 -19.03 -3.83
N GLY A 75 -5.67 -18.02 -3.04
CA GLY A 75 -5.56 -18.16 -1.57
C GLY A 75 -4.28 -18.85 -1.09
N PHE A 76 -3.31 -19.13 -1.98
CA PHE A 76 -2.00 -19.62 -1.57
C PHE A 76 -1.36 -18.65 -0.56
N VAL A 77 -0.95 -19.19 0.58
CA VAL A 77 -0.16 -18.50 1.59
C VAL A 77 1.17 -19.24 1.65
N GLY A 78 2.25 -18.58 1.24
CA GLY A 78 3.59 -19.17 1.29
C GLY A 78 4.11 -19.29 2.72
N THR A 79 5.26 -19.96 2.90
CA THR A 79 6.03 -19.85 4.14
C THR A 79 6.69 -18.48 4.19
N ALA A 80 6.13 -17.56 4.99
CA ALA A 80 6.61 -16.19 5.07
C ALA A 80 8.00 -16.11 5.70
N SER A 81 8.97 -15.53 4.99
CA SER A 81 10.24 -15.09 5.56
C SER A 81 10.67 -13.77 4.90
N GLY A 82 10.27 -12.63 5.47
CA GLY A 82 10.64 -11.31 4.94
C GLY A 82 9.80 -10.86 3.72
N ARG A 83 10.44 -10.21 2.74
CA ARG A 83 9.77 -9.70 1.51
C ARG A 83 9.55 -10.78 0.44
N ASP A 84 10.43 -11.77 0.39
CA ASP A 84 10.38 -12.83 -0.61
C ASP A 84 9.74 -14.09 -0.05
N VAL A 85 8.90 -14.69 -0.88
CA VAL A 85 8.34 -16.01 -0.63
C VAL A 85 9.40 -17.01 -1.00
N LYS A 86 10.03 -17.62 0.00
CA LYS A 86 10.80 -18.83 -0.24
C LYS A 86 9.82 -19.96 -0.49
N LEU A 87 9.59 -20.27 -1.77
CA LEU A 87 8.87 -21.49 -2.14
C LEU A 87 9.74 -22.68 -1.74
N THR A 88 9.26 -23.45 -0.78
CA THR A 88 9.87 -24.74 -0.43
C THR A 88 9.58 -25.77 -1.53
N LEU A 89 10.36 -26.86 -1.58
CA LEU A 89 10.06 -27.97 -2.49
C LEU A 89 8.63 -28.50 -2.30
N LYS A 90 8.13 -28.54 -1.06
CA LYS A 90 6.75 -28.89 -0.74
C LYS A 90 5.74 -27.97 -1.42
N ASN A 91 5.98 -26.65 -1.44
CA ASN A 91 5.10 -25.71 -2.13
C ASN A 91 5.13 -25.93 -3.65
N VAL A 92 6.30 -26.21 -4.23
CA VAL A 92 6.42 -26.47 -5.67
C VAL A 92 5.66 -27.73 -6.06
N LEU A 93 5.81 -28.81 -5.29
CA LEU A 93 5.06 -30.05 -5.48
C LEU A 93 3.55 -29.83 -5.31
N GLN A 94 3.14 -29.06 -4.29
CA GLN A 94 1.73 -28.69 -4.07
C GLN A 94 1.14 -27.95 -5.28
N LEU A 95 1.80 -26.91 -5.78
CA LEU A 95 1.33 -26.11 -6.92
C LEU A 95 1.30 -26.94 -8.21
N THR A 96 2.29 -27.81 -8.39
CA THR A 96 2.34 -28.77 -9.51
C THR A 96 1.17 -29.73 -9.42
N TRP A 97 0.96 -30.34 -8.26
CA TRP A 97 -0.15 -31.28 -8.02
C TRP A 97 -1.51 -30.61 -8.18
N TYR A 98 -1.69 -29.38 -7.69
CA TYR A 98 -2.91 -28.61 -7.88
C TYR A 98 -3.20 -28.43 -9.38
N THR A 99 -2.18 -28.06 -10.17
CA THR A 99 -2.31 -27.89 -11.62
C THR A 99 -2.68 -29.20 -12.30
N VAL A 100 -1.98 -30.30 -11.97
CA VAL A 100 -2.27 -31.64 -12.52
C VAL A 100 -3.68 -32.09 -12.16
N LYS A 101 -4.07 -31.97 -10.88
CA LYS A 101 -5.44 -32.27 -10.41
C LYS A 101 -6.47 -31.43 -11.17
N SER A 102 -6.17 -30.16 -11.42
CA SER A 102 -7.02 -29.27 -12.20
C SER A 102 -7.17 -29.69 -13.66
N ILE A 103 -6.34 -30.58 -14.21
CA ILE A 103 -6.55 -31.11 -15.57
C ILE A 103 -7.69 -32.14 -15.55
N PHE A 104 -7.70 -33.02 -14.55
CA PHE A 104 -8.65 -34.13 -14.45
C PHE A 104 -9.99 -33.74 -13.84
N ILE A 105 -10.03 -32.70 -12.99
CA ILE A 105 -11.26 -32.25 -12.34
C ILE A 105 -11.43 -30.72 -12.40
N GLN A 106 -12.67 -30.25 -12.29
CA GLN A 106 -12.97 -28.83 -12.13
C GLN A 106 -12.78 -28.41 -10.67
N LEU A 107 -11.75 -27.63 -10.40
CA LEU A 107 -11.54 -27.04 -9.07
C LEU A 107 -12.29 -25.70 -8.98
N PRO A 108 -12.77 -25.31 -7.78
CA PRO A 108 -13.24 -23.96 -7.54
C PRO A 108 -12.14 -22.96 -7.89
N TYR A 109 -12.47 -21.98 -8.74
CA TYR A 109 -11.53 -20.96 -9.20
C TYR A 109 -12.26 -19.62 -9.35
N PRO A 110 -11.65 -18.50 -8.94
CA PRO A 110 -12.30 -17.19 -8.96
C PRO A 110 -12.57 -16.72 -10.39
N LYS A 111 -13.67 -15.97 -10.55
CA LYS A 111 -14.00 -15.28 -11.80
C LYS A 111 -13.15 -14.03 -12.01
N ILE A 112 -12.69 -13.40 -10.93
CA ILE A 112 -11.85 -12.21 -10.96
C ILE A 112 -10.59 -12.45 -10.12
N LEU A 113 -9.42 -12.18 -10.69
CA LEU A 113 -8.13 -12.15 -10.01
C LEU A 113 -7.64 -10.71 -9.85
N VAL A 114 -7.36 -10.31 -8.61
CA VAL A 114 -6.79 -8.99 -8.27
C VAL A 114 -5.31 -9.18 -7.92
N LEU A 115 -4.44 -8.91 -8.87
CA LEU A 115 -3.01 -9.17 -8.78
C LEU A 115 -2.23 -7.89 -8.50
N GLU A 116 -1.62 -7.83 -7.32
CA GLU A 116 -0.60 -6.83 -7.00
C GLU A 116 0.74 -7.27 -7.60
N LEU A 117 1.34 -6.43 -8.46
CA LEU A 117 2.59 -6.71 -9.16
C LEU A 117 3.70 -5.76 -8.67
N ALA A 118 4.74 -6.34 -8.06
CA ALA A 118 5.97 -5.63 -7.75
C ALA A 118 6.75 -5.31 -9.03
N ALA A 119 7.52 -4.22 -8.97
CA ALA A 119 8.38 -3.77 -10.06
C ALA A 119 9.62 -3.17 -9.40
N ASP A 120 10.40 -4.07 -8.80
CA ASP A 120 11.52 -3.73 -7.93
C ASP A 120 12.83 -3.78 -8.74
N ARG A 121 12.84 -4.54 -9.84
CA ARG A 121 13.98 -4.70 -10.76
C ARG A 121 13.53 -4.59 -12.23
N PRO A 122 14.47 -4.33 -13.15
CA PRO A 122 14.20 -4.43 -14.58
C PRO A 122 13.59 -5.79 -14.95
N HIS A 123 12.62 -5.78 -15.86
CA HIS A 123 11.91 -6.94 -16.41
C HIS A 123 10.93 -7.66 -15.46
N ASP A 124 10.65 -7.13 -14.27
CA ASP A 124 9.66 -7.71 -13.34
C ASP A 124 8.22 -7.66 -13.89
N ILE A 125 7.75 -6.50 -14.33
CA ILE A 125 6.44 -6.34 -14.97
C ILE A 125 6.45 -7.02 -16.33
N GLN A 126 7.55 -6.92 -17.09
CA GLN A 126 7.68 -7.62 -18.36
C GLN A 126 7.48 -9.13 -18.20
N TYR A 127 8.02 -9.73 -17.13
CA TYR A 127 7.82 -11.13 -16.83
C TYR A 127 6.33 -11.46 -16.66
N PHE A 128 5.58 -10.69 -15.88
CA PHE A 128 4.14 -10.91 -15.71
C PHE A 128 3.37 -10.75 -17.03
N MET A 129 3.66 -9.70 -17.79
CA MET A 129 2.98 -9.43 -19.06
C MET A 129 3.29 -10.48 -20.14
N SER A 130 4.35 -11.29 -19.97
CA SER A 130 4.66 -12.40 -20.88
C SER A 130 3.64 -13.57 -20.85
N PHE A 131 2.73 -13.60 -19.87
CA PHE A 131 1.72 -14.63 -19.73
C PHE A 131 0.38 -14.17 -19.14
N ILE A 132 0.26 -12.90 -18.77
CA ILE A 132 -0.94 -12.27 -18.23
C ILE A 132 -1.36 -11.15 -19.19
N THR A 133 -2.64 -11.11 -19.54
CA THR A 133 -3.25 -9.97 -20.24
C THR A 133 -4.32 -9.38 -19.31
N PRO A 134 -4.04 -8.27 -18.62
CA PRO A 134 -5.00 -7.64 -17.72
C PRO A 134 -6.21 -7.13 -18.48
N GLU A 135 -7.39 -7.33 -17.92
CA GLU A 135 -8.61 -6.66 -18.38
C GLU A 135 -8.73 -5.27 -17.77
N VAL A 136 -8.24 -5.09 -16.55
CA VAL A 136 -8.12 -3.80 -15.88
C VAL A 136 -6.68 -3.63 -15.40
N SER A 137 -6.01 -2.55 -15.80
CA SER A 137 -4.75 -2.13 -15.16
C SER A 137 -4.99 -0.95 -14.24
N VAL A 138 -4.37 -0.97 -13.07
CA VAL A 138 -4.32 0.15 -12.14
C VAL A 138 -2.87 0.57 -11.94
N LEU A 139 -2.55 1.80 -12.34
CA LEU A 139 -1.25 2.42 -12.07
C LEU A 139 -1.44 3.51 -11.00
N THR A 140 -0.96 3.25 -9.79
CA THR A 140 -1.18 4.15 -8.65
C THR A 140 -0.31 5.42 -8.71
N ASN A 141 0.97 5.27 -9.05
CA ASN A 141 1.95 6.33 -9.32
C ASN A 141 3.31 5.74 -9.70
N ILE A 142 4.20 6.59 -10.22
CA ILE A 142 5.62 6.34 -10.42
C ILE A 142 6.42 7.37 -9.61
N GLY A 143 6.82 6.94 -8.42
CA GLY A 143 7.74 7.66 -7.55
C GLY A 143 9.15 7.07 -7.57
N ASP A 144 10.08 7.78 -6.94
CA ASP A 144 11.52 7.50 -6.88
C ASP A 144 11.83 6.38 -5.85
N VAL A 145 11.36 5.16 -6.13
CA VAL A 145 11.59 3.96 -5.30
C VAL A 145 12.20 2.89 -6.16
N HIS A 146 13.12 2.10 -5.59
CA HIS A 146 13.87 1.04 -6.27
C HIS A 146 14.86 1.55 -7.33
N LEU A 147 15.13 2.85 -7.39
CA LEU A 147 16.07 3.45 -8.33
C LEU A 147 17.48 2.86 -8.24
N GLU A 148 17.87 2.27 -7.12
CA GLU A 148 19.16 1.57 -6.98
C GLU A 148 19.31 0.35 -7.90
N PHE A 149 18.20 -0.24 -8.35
CA PHE A 149 18.19 -1.43 -9.21
C PHE A 149 17.97 -1.10 -10.69
N PHE A 150 17.59 0.13 -11.02
CA PHE A 150 17.36 0.59 -12.39
C PHE A 150 18.52 1.47 -12.85
N GLY A 151 18.89 1.41 -14.13
CA GLY A 151 19.94 2.27 -14.69
C GLY A 151 19.51 3.74 -14.76
N SER A 152 18.19 4.00 -14.88
CA SER A 152 17.64 5.36 -14.90
C SER A 152 16.17 5.41 -14.46
N LYS A 153 15.68 6.62 -14.13
CA LYS A 153 14.24 6.86 -13.89
C LYS A 153 13.40 6.55 -15.13
N ALA A 154 13.95 6.74 -16.34
CA ALA A 154 13.29 6.41 -17.60
C ALA A 154 13.03 4.90 -17.72
N GLU A 155 13.99 4.05 -17.33
CA GLU A 155 13.80 2.59 -17.30
C GLU A 155 12.72 2.17 -16.30
N LEU A 156 12.68 2.77 -15.11
CA LEU A 156 11.62 2.52 -14.11
C LEU A 156 10.23 2.88 -14.66
N ILE A 157 10.13 4.01 -15.38
CA ILE A 157 8.90 4.45 -16.04
C ILE A 157 8.49 3.45 -17.12
N GLU A 158 9.44 3.03 -17.97
CA GLU A 158 9.17 2.04 -19.02
C GLU A 158 8.64 0.74 -18.42
N GLU A 159 9.34 0.19 -17.44
CA GLU A 159 8.98 -1.07 -16.78
C GLU A 159 7.57 -1.02 -16.18
N LYS A 160 7.24 0.01 -15.40
CA LYS A 160 5.90 0.14 -14.80
C LYS A 160 4.82 0.43 -15.84
N SER A 161 5.16 1.10 -16.94
CA SER A 161 4.20 1.41 -18.01
C SER A 161 3.72 0.19 -18.78
N LEU A 162 4.45 -0.93 -18.72
CA LEU A 162 4.08 -2.19 -19.38
C LEU A 162 2.70 -2.70 -18.94
N ILE A 163 2.30 -2.44 -17.68
CA ILE A 163 0.97 -2.85 -17.20
C ILE A 163 -0.16 -2.16 -17.97
N VAL A 164 0.07 -0.93 -18.43
CA VAL A 164 -0.90 -0.12 -19.16
C VAL A 164 -0.91 -0.49 -20.64
N SER A 165 0.27 -0.69 -21.24
CA SER A 165 0.38 -1.05 -22.65
C SER A 165 -0.14 -2.45 -22.98
N HIS A 166 -0.15 -3.37 -22.00
CA HIS A 166 -0.62 -4.75 -22.17
C HIS A 166 -2.09 -4.97 -21.78
N VAL A 167 -2.82 -3.90 -21.44
CA VAL A 167 -4.26 -4.00 -21.16
C VAL A 167 -4.99 -4.53 -22.39
N HIS A 168 -5.92 -5.46 -22.17
CA HIS A 168 -6.79 -5.96 -23.21
C HIS A 168 -7.52 -4.80 -23.92
N PRO A 169 -7.65 -4.77 -25.26
CA PRO A 169 -8.25 -3.63 -25.97
C PRO A 169 -9.68 -3.28 -25.56
N ARG A 170 -10.45 -4.26 -25.08
CA ARG A 170 -11.82 -4.07 -24.52
C ARG A 170 -11.84 -3.74 -23.03
N GLY A 171 -10.68 -3.72 -22.39
CA GLY A 171 -10.49 -3.42 -20.98
C GLY A 171 -10.34 -1.92 -20.69
N ILE A 172 -9.89 -1.61 -19.48
CA ILE A 172 -9.60 -0.23 -19.06
C ILE A 172 -8.24 -0.08 -18.38
N ALA A 173 -7.61 1.07 -18.58
CA ALA A 173 -6.46 1.51 -17.81
C ALA A 173 -6.86 2.66 -16.88
N ILE A 174 -6.74 2.43 -15.57
CA ILE A 174 -7.06 3.41 -14.53
C ILE A 174 -5.76 4.03 -14.01
N LEU A 175 -5.62 5.35 -14.15
CA LEU A 175 -4.40 6.09 -13.80
C LEU A 175 -4.69 7.23 -12.82
N ASN A 176 -3.70 7.56 -12.01
CA ASN A 176 -3.73 8.69 -11.10
C ASN A 176 -3.43 10.00 -11.85
N LYS A 177 -4.31 11.00 -11.79
CA LYS A 177 -4.14 12.28 -12.49
C LYS A 177 -2.95 13.08 -11.95
N GLU A 178 -2.70 12.99 -10.65
CA GLU A 178 -1.66 13.71 -9.92
C GLU A 178 -0.26 13.12 -10.15
N ASP A 179 -0.16 11.96 -10.81
CA ASP A 179 1.11 11.39 -11.22
C ASP A 179 1.61 12.04 -12.53
N GLU A 180 2.82 12.61 -12.47
CA GLU A 180 3.41 13.38 -13.58
C GLU A 180 3.55 12.57 -14.87
N PHE A 181 3.68 11.25 -14.77
CA PHE A 181 3.90 10.34 -15.91
C PHE A 181 2.60 9.77 -16.47
N SER A 182 1.48 9.88 -15.76
CA SER A 182 0.22 9.24 -16.17
C SER A 182 -0.29 9.74 -17.51
N LYS A 183 -0.10 11.03 -17.83
CA LYS A 183 -0.44 11.57 -19.16
C LYS A 183 0.35 10.88 -20.27
N LEU A 184 1.66 10.73 -20.10
CA LEU A 184 2.53 10.08 -21.07
C LEU A 184 2.19 8.59 -21.21
N ILE A 185 2.07 7.88 -20.08
CA ILE A 185 1.83 6.44 -20.04
C ILE A 185 0.46 6.08 -20.62
N SER A 186 -0.56 6.92 -20.38
CA SER A 186 -1.90 6.70 -20.94
C SER A 186 -1.91 6.63 -22.47
N ARG A 187 -0.90 7.19 -23.17
CA ARG A 187 -0.79 7.12 -24.63
C ARG A 187 -0.29 5.76 -25.13
N LYS A 188 0.27 4.92 -24.26
CA LYS A 188 0.79 3.60 -24.61
C LYS A 188 -0.28 2.51 -24.73
N THR A 189 -1.55 2.84 -24.54
CA THR A 189 -2.66 1.90 -24.64
C THR A 189 -3.78 2.42 -25.54
N ASN A 190 -4.40 1.48 -26.26
CA ASN A 190 -5.62 1.68 -27.02
C ASN A 190 -6.88 1.33 -26.22
N ALA A 191 -6.72 0.74 -25.03
CA ALA A 191 -7.83 0.51 -24.12
C ALA A 191 -8.43 1.83 -23.62
N LYS A 192 -9.67 1.79 -23.12
CA LYS A 192 -10.31 2.97 -22.53
C LYS A 192 -9.52 3.43 -21.31
N LYS A 193 -9.27 4.73 -21.23
CA LYS A 193 -8.53 5.37 -20.14
C LYS A 193 -9.52 5.92 -19.13
N VAL A 194 -9.24 5.73 -17.85
CA VAL A 194 -10.02 6.28 -16.74
C VAL A 194 -9.03 7.00 -15.83
N LEU A 195 -9.29 8.27 -15.55
CA LEU A 195 -8.50 9.07 -14.64
C LEU A 195 -9.23 9.20 -13.30
N ILE A 196 -8.47 9.02 -12.23
CA ILE A 196 -8.93 9.29 -10.86
C ILE A 196 -8.13 10.44 -10.27
N SER A 197 -8.74 11.19 -9.34
CA SER A 197 -8.09 12.35 -8.73
C SER A 197 -8.71 12.71 -7.38
N ALA A 198 -7.91 13.18 -6.43
CA ALA A 198 -8.42 13.75 -5.18
C ALA A 198 -8.38 15.29 -5.18
N GLU A 199 -7.81 15.91 -6.22
CA GLU A 199 -7.56 17.37 -6.29
C GLU A 199 -8.28 18.03 -7.47
N ASP A 200 -8.37 17.35 -8.62
CA ASP A 200 -8.92 17.84 -9.88
C ASP A 200 -10.20 17.10 -10.32
N LYS A 201 -10.99 17.74 -11.18
CA LYS A 201 -12.12 17.06 -11.84
C LYS A 201 -11.61 16.05 -12.87
N THR A 202 -11.97 14.78 -12.70
CA THR A 202 -11.65 13.66 -13.61
C THR A 202 -12.84 12.71 -13.78
N ASP A 203 -12.64 11.48 -14.28
CA ASP A 203 -13.72 10.48 -14.42
C ASP A 203 -14.28 10.03 -13.06
N PHE A 204 -13.40 9.93 -12.05
CA PHE A 204 -13.75 9.67 -10.66
C PHE A 204 -12.91 10.56 -9.76
N TYR A 205 -13.53 11.48 -9.04
CA TYR A 205 -12.79 12.36 -8.15
C TYR A 205 -13.48 12.61 -6.82
N ALA A 206 -12.69 12.99 -5.82
CA ALA A 206 -13.18 13.33 -4.50
C ALA A 206 -13.46 14.85 -4.38
N ARG A 207 -14.49 15.19 -3.61
CA ARG A 207 -14.79 16.55 -3.13
C ARG A 207 -15.18 16.51 -1.66
N ASP A 208 -15.19 17.68 -1.03
CA ASP A 208 -15.66 17.87 0.34
C ASP A 208 -14.97 16.91 1.32
N ILE A 209 -13.65 16.76 1.14
CA ILE A 209 -12.83 15.82 1.92
C ILE A 209 -12.73 16.34 3.35
N ALA A 210 -13.22 15.54 4.28
CA ALA A 210 -13.17 15.80 5.71
C ALA A 210 -12.53 14.61 6.45
N PHE A 211 -11.74 14.92 7.48
CA PHE A 211 -11.13 13.94 8.36
C PHE A 211 -11.85 13.99 9.70
N GLY A 212 -12.27 12.83 10.23
CA GLY A 212 -13.06 12.75 11.45
C GLY A 212 -12.89 11.39 12.13
N GLY A 213 -12.86 11.39 13.47
CA GLY A 213 -12.62 10.17 14.25
C GLY A 213 -11.30 9.47 13.86
N ALA A 214 -11.40 8.22 13.39
CA ALA A 214 -10.27 7.43 12.89
C ALA A 214 -10.30 7.24 11.35
N GLY A 215 -11.12 8.02 10.63
CA GLY A 215 -11.41 7.81 9.22
C GLY A 215 -11.33 9.07 8.35
N VAL A 216 -11.71 8.91 7.08
CA VAL A 216 -11.87 10.00 6.10
C VAL A 216 -13.21 9.86 5.40
N HIS A 217 -13.87 11.00 5.19
CA HIS A 217 -15.17 11.14 4.55
C HIS A 217 -15.04 12.06 3.35
N PHE A 218 -15.65 11.71 2.23
CA PHE A 218 -15.64 12.56 1.03
C PHE A 218 -16.81 12.23 0.10
N ASN A 219 -17.12 13.16 -0.80
CA ASN A 219 -18.06 12.95 -1.88
C ASN A 219 -17.31 12.47 -3.12
N LEU A 220 -17.56 11.22 -3.55
CA LEU A 220 -17.16 10.74 -4.87
C LEU A 220 -18.05 11.39 -5.92
N VAL A 221 -17.45 11.96 -6.95
CA VAL A 221 -18.14 12.46 -8.14
C VAL A 221 -17.67 11.69 -9.36
N SER A 222 -18.62 11.18 -10.14
CA SER A 222 -18.36 10.50 -11.42
C SER A 222 -19.54 10.67 -12.36
N GLY A 223 -19.32 11.34 -13.49
CA GLY A 223 -20.40 11.86 -14.34
C GLY A 223 -21.33 12.78 -13.53
N ASN A 224 -22.63 12.50 -13.58
CA ASN A 224 -23.66 13.24 -12.84
C ASN A 224 -23.96 12.64 -11.45
N GLN A 225 -23.24 11.58 -11.04
CA GLN A 225 -23.48 10.92 -9.76
C GLN A 225 -22.55 11.50 -8.69
N ILE A 226 -23.13 11.80 -7.53
CA ILE A 226 -22.41 12.14 -6.31
C ILE A 226 -22.75 11.09 -5.26
N VAL A 227 -21.74 10.47 -4.66
CA VAL A 227 -21.90 9.39 -3.67
C VAL A 227 -21.00 9.66 -2.49
N GLN A 228 -21.56 9.70 -1.28
CA GLN A 228 -20.77 9.81 -0.06
C GLN A 228 -19.99 8.52 0.19
N VAL A 229 -18.69 8.66 0.48
CA VAL A 229 -17.78 7.57 0.82
C VAL A 229 -17.22 7.81 2.21
N ASP A 230 -17.36 6.80 3.08
CA ASP A 230 -16.79 6.80 4.43
C ASP A 230 -15.75 5.68 4.50
N LEU A 231 -14.50 6.02 4.82
CA LEU A 231 -13.42 5.04 4.99
C LEU A 231 -13.05 4.93 6.47
N PRO A 232 -12.98 3.70 7.04
CA PRO A 232 -12.57 3.47 8.44
C PRO A 232 -11.04 3.56 8.63
N VAL A 233 -10.35 4.30 7.75
CA VAL A 233 -8.89 4.44 7.75
C VAL A 233 -8.54 5.91 7.56
N PHE A 234 -7.54 6.37 8.30
CA PHE A 234 -7.12 7.77 8.27
C PHE A 234 -5.95 7.98 7.31
N GLY A 235 -6.07 8.92 6.38
CA GLY A 235 -4.96 9.36 5.55
C GLY A 235 -5.36 9.66 4.12
N TYR A 236 -4.74 10.71 3.55
CA TYR A 236 -5.12 11.21 2.21
C TYR A 236 -4.88 10.18 1.11
N GLN A 237 -3.84 9.34 1.26
CA GLN A 237 -3.51 8.27 0.33
C GLN A 237 -4.62 7.22 0.17
N PHE A 238 -5.51 7.05 1.15
CA PHE A 238 -6.58 6.05 1.09
C PHE A 238 -7.77 6.51 0.27
N ILE A 239 -7.93 7.83 0.05
CA ILE A 239 -8.90 8.38 -0.89
C ILE A 239 -8.60 7.86 -2.30
N TYR A 240 -7.35 7.93 -2.74
CA TYR A 240 -6.93 7.37 -4.04
C TYR A 240 -7.20 5.87 -4.15
N ALA A 241 -6.90 5.09 -3.11
CA ALA A 241 -7.19 3.65 -3.08
C ALA A 241 -8.70 3.37 -3.24
N ALA A 242 -9.55 4.15 -2.59
CA ALA A 242 -11.00 4.08 -2.73
C ALA A 242 -11.48 4.48 -4.13
N LEU A 243 -10.96 5.56 -4.71
CA LEU A 243 -11.29 5.99 -6.07
C LEU A 243 -10.93 4.92 -7.11
N PHE A 244 -9.72 4.34 -7.02
CA PHE A 244 -9.32 3.21 -7.85
C PHE A 244 -10.27 2.03 -7.67
N ALA A 245 -10.58 1.66 -6.42
CA ALA A 245 -11.45 0.54 -6.14
C ALA A 245 -12.88 0.72 -6.67
N ILE A 246 -13.44 1.93 -6.55
CA ILE A 246 -14.78 2.23 -7.06
C ILE A 246 -14.79 2.24 -8.58
N ALA A 247 -13.75 2.77 -9.24
CA ALA A 247 -13.61 2.71 -10.70
C ALA A 247 -13.48 1.27 -11.22
N VAL A 248 -12.74 0.40 -10.52
CA VAL A 248 -12.69 -1.03 -10.81
C VAL A 248 -14.07 -1.67 -10.59
N GLY A 249 -14.74 -1.37 -9.47
CA GLY A 249 -16.07 -1.86 -9.16
C GLY A 249 -17.09 -1.52 -10.25
N ASP A 250 -17.12 -0.26 -10.68
CA ASP A 250 -18.00 0.26 -11.74
C ASP A 250 -17.80 -0.51 -13.06
N TYR A 251 -16.54 -0.79 -13.44
CA TYR A 251 -16.21 -1.64 -14.60
C TYR A 251 -16.77 -3.07 -14.50
N PHE A 252 -16.81 -3.65 -13.30
CA PHE A 252 -17.40 -4.96 -13.05
C PHE A 252 -18.91 -4.91 -12.74
N GLY A 253 -19.55 -3.74 -12.87
CA GLY A 253 -21.00 -3.56 -12.65
C GLY A 253 -21.41 -3.43 -11.18
N VAL A 254 -20.47 -3.18 -10.26
CA VAL A 254 -20.79 -2.79 -8.89
C VAL A 254 -21.15 -1.31 -8.88
N THR A 255 -22.38 -0.98 -8.46
CA THR A 255 -22.79 0.43 -8.42
C THR A 255 -21.94 1.21 -7.43
N LYS A 256 -21.71 2.51 -7.71
CA LYS A 256 -20.90 3.40 -6.86
C LYS A 256 -21.40 3.45 -5.41
N HIS A 257 -22.72 3.38 -5.19
CA HIS A 257 -23.32 3.30 -3.86
C HIS A 257 -22.94 2.00 -3.13
N VAL A 258 -23.05 0.85 -3.79
CA VAL A 258 -22.66 -0.45 -3.22
C VAL A 258 -21.16 -0.49 -2.94
N ALA A 259 -20.34 0.04 -3.86
CA ALA A 259 -18.90 0.15 -3.67
C ALA A 259 -18.55 1.01 -2.45
N ALA A 260 -19.17 2.18 -2.30
CA ALA A 260 -19.00 3.05 -1.14
C ALA A 260 -19.43 2.37 0.17
N GLN A 261 -20.56 1.66 0.18
CA GLN A 261 -21.01 0.89 1.36
C GLN A 261 -20.01 -0.20 1.76
N ARG A 262 -19.45 -0.94 0.79
CA ARG A 262 -18.46 -2.00 1.05
C ARG A 262 -17.14 -1.47 1.57
N LEU A 263 -16.75 -0.26 1.18
CA LEU A 263 -15.53 0.37 1.68
C LEU A 263 -15.60 0.76 3.17
N LYS A 264 -16.79 0.78 3.78
CA LYS A 264 -16.95 0.97 5.23
C LYS A 264 -16.32 -0.16 6.06
N SER A 265 -16.16 -1.35 5.48
CA SER A 265 -15.48 -2.48 6.11
C SER A 265 -14.05 -2.68 5.60
N LEU A 266 -13.44 -1.65 4.99
CA LEU A 266 -12.06 -1.72 4.52
C LEU A 266 -11.10 -2.00 5.69
N THR A 267 -10.37 -3.08 5.59
CA THR A 267 -9.26 -3.39 6.50
C THR A 267 -7.95 -3.30 5.74
N LEU A 268 -6.95 -2.70 6.37
CA LEU A 268 -5.59 -2.62 5.85
C LEU A 268 -4.68 -3.55 6.64
N PRO A 269 -3.57 -4.01 6.05
CA PRO A 269 -2.53 -4.69 6.79
C PRO A 269 -2.01 -3.81 7.94
N LYS A 270 -1.61 -4.44 9.05
CA LYS A 270 -1.02 -3.75 10.21
C LYS A 270 0.13 -2.81 9.81
N SER A 271 0.35 -1.79 10.63
CA SER A 271 1.44 -0.82 10.47
C SER A 271 1.37 0.04 9.20
N ARG A 272 0.15 0.32 8.73
CA ARG A 272 -0.15 1.17 7.55
C ARG A 272 -0.99 2.37 7.96
N PHE A 273 -0.37 3.33 8.64
CA PHE A 273 -1.05 4.47 9.26
C PHE A 273 -2.11 3.98 10.28
N GLU A 274 -1.74 2.98 11.07
CA GLU A 274 -2.62 2.39 12.09
C GLU A 274 -2.69 3.31 13.31
N ILE A 275 -3.89 3.74 13.67
CA ILE A 275 -4.13 4.60 14.83
C ILE A 275 -4.35 3.72 16.06
N ILE A 276 -3.45 3.86 17.04
CA ILE A 276 -3.48 3.16 18.32
C ILE A 276 -3.66 4.20 19.42
N ARG A 277 -4.68 4.04 20.27
CA ARG A 277 -4.94 4.93 21.39
C ARG A 277 -4.33 4.35 22.66
N LEU A 278 -3.40 5.09 23.27
CA LEU A 278 -2.71 4.73 24.51
C LEU A 278 -3.05 5.80 25.57
N GLY A 279 -4.25 5.69 26.14
CA GLY A 279 -4.80 6.71 27.02
C GLY A 279 -4.92 8.06 26.31
N GLY A 280 -4.25 9.09 26.84
CA GLY A 280 -4.23 10.42 26.23
C GLY A 280 -3.34 10.53 24.99
N VAL A 281 -2.50 9.55 24.66
CA VAL A 281 -1.62 9.57 23.48
C VAL A 281 -2.25 8.85 22.29
N ILE A 282 -2.12 9.43 21.10
CA ILE A 282 -2.41 8.74 19.83
C ILE A 282 -1.08 8.34 19.19
N LEU A 283 -0.85 7.04 19.08
CA LEU A 283 0.27 6.47 18.36
C LEU A 283 -0.16 6.10 16.94
N VAL A 284 0.54 6.62 15.94
CA VAL A 284 0.34 6.30 14.52
C VAL A 284 1.47 5.41 14.05
N ASP A 285 1.17 4.11 13.91
CA ASP A 285 2.11 3.11 13.39
C ASP A 285 2.01 3.06 11.85
N ASP A 286 3.04 3.58 11.17
CA ASP A 286 3.19 3.48 9.72
C ASP A 286 4.53 2.80 9.34
N THR A 287 4.95 1.84 10.16
CA THR A 287 6.28 1.19 10.09
C THR A 287 6.38 0.07 9.04
N TYR A 288 5.36 -0.17 8.23
CA TYR A 288 5.37 -1.21 7.20
C TYR A 288 6.52 -1.04 6.20
N ASN A 289 6.70 0.18 5.66
CA ASN A 289 7.82 0.56 4.81
C ASN A 289 7.88 2.10 4.66
N ALA A 290 8.99 2.63 4.13
CA ALA A 290 9.14 4.05 3.87
C ALA A 290 9.80 4.35 2.52
N ASN A 291 9.38 5.47 1.94
CA ASN A 291 9.98 6.19 0.82
C ASN A 291 9.51 7.65 0.88
N PRO A 292 10.13 8.59 0.14
CA PRO A 292 9.87 10.02 0.31
C PRO A 292 8.40 10.39 0.14
N THR A 293 7.74 9.90 -0.91
CA THR A 293 6.33 10.17 -1.18
C THR A 293 5.43 9.70 -0.04
N SER A 294 5.65 8.49 0.48
CA SER A 294 4.86 7.94 1.60
C SER A 294 5.12 8.66 2.92
N MET A 295 6.35 9.11 3.18
CA MET A 295 6.70 9.87 4.39
C MET A 295 6.02 11.24 4.39
N VAL A 296 6.08 11.95 3.26
CA VAL A 296 5.40 13.24 3.09
C VAL A 296 3.89 13.07 3.23
N ALA A 297 3.29 12.02 2.65
CA ALA A 297 1.87 11.73 2.80
C ALA A 297 1.48 11.46 4.26
N ALA A 298 2.31 10.71 5.01
CA ALA A 298 2.08 10.44 6.43
C ALA A 298 2.17 11.73 7.27
N LEU A 299 3.15 12.61 7.01
CA LEU A 299 3.27 13.92 7.67
C LEU A 299 2.09 14.84 7.35
N ARG A 300 1.64 14.90 6.09
CA ARG A 300 0.44 15.67 5.71
C ARG A 300 -0.82 15.15 6.38
N SER A 301 -0.91 13.84 6.60
CA SER A 301 -2.01 13.22 7.34
C SER A 301 -1.90 13.56 8.83
N LEU A 302 -0.71 13.46 9.42
CA LEU A 302 -0.43 13.88 10.80
C LEU A 302 -0.83 15.34 11.05
N ALA A 303 -0.58 16.25 10.10
CA ALA A 303 -0.94 17.66 10.21
C ALA A 303 -2.45 17.87 10.43
N ARG A 304 -3.29 16.96 9.93
CA ARG A 304 -4.76 16.98 10.00
C ARG A 304 -5.32 16.18 11.17
N LEU A 305 -4.53 15.28 11.76
CA LEU A 305 -4.94 14.46 12.89
C LEU A 305 -4.84 15.27 14.18
N GLY A 306 -5.92 15.29 14.97
CA GLY A 306 -6.02 15.95 16.28
C GLY A 306 -5.58 17.42 16.27
N VAL A 307 -6.50 18.29 15.85
CA VAL A 307 -6.34 19.76 15.91
C VAL A 307 -5.92 20.17 17.33
N ASN A 308 -4.92 21.05 17.43
CA ASN A 308 -4.34 21.56 18.69
C ASN A 308 -3.63 20.55 19.59
N ARG A 309 -3.34 19.34 19.12
CA ARG A 309 -2.49 18.39 19.85
C ARG A 309 -1.04 18.50 19.38
N LYS A 310 -0.11 18.34 20.32
CA LYS A 310 1.32 18.28 20.04
C LYS A 310 1.61 17.14 19.07
N LYS A 311 2.31 17.42 17.98
CA LYS A 311 2.66 16.47 16.91
C LYS A 311 4.13 16.10 17.03
N ILE A 312 4.38 14.81 17.15
CA ILE A 312 5.71 14.26 17.28
C ILE A 312 5.95 13.23 16.17
N ALA A 313 7.13 13.24 15.57
CA ALA A 313 7.52 12.23 14.59
C ALA A 313 8.80 11.50 15.02
N ILE A 314 8.78 10.18 14.94
CA ILE A 314 9.94 9.28 15.08
C ILE A 314 10.23 8.68 13.71
N LEU A 315 11.24 9.22 13.02
CA LEU A 315 11.51 8.91 11.62
C LEU A 315 12.83 8.17 11.44
N GLY A 316 12.78 7.06 10.71
CA GLY A 316 13.94 6.26 10.34
C GLY A 316 14.33 6.41 8.88
N ASP A 317 15.46 5.79 8.54
CA ASP A 317 16.03 5.71 7.19
C ASP A 317 15.05 5.16 6.13
N MET A 318 15.09 5.77 4.93
CA MET A 318 14.44 5.34 3.69
C MET A 318 15.45 4.61 2.78
N ARG A 319 15.32 3.28 2.73
CA ARG A 319 16.18 2.38 1.96
C ARG A 319 15.72 2.31 0.50
N GLU A 320 16.57 1.76 -0.36
CA GLU A 320 16.25 1.45 -1.76
C GLU A 320 16.01 2.66 -2.67
N LEU A 321 16.62 3.81 -2.31
CA LEU A 321 16.49 5.07 -3.04
C LEU A 321 17.63 5.33 -4.04
N GLY A 322 18.75 4.62 -3.95
CA GLY A 322 19.91 4.84 -4.82
C GLY A 322 20.34 6.30 -4.85
N SER A 323 20.43 6.88 -6.05
CA SER A 323 20.79 8.29 -6.27
C SER A 323 19.80 9.29 -5.64
N ALA A 324 18.56 8.89 -5.35
CA ALA A 324 17.57 9.73 -4.69
C ALA A 324 17.69 9.74 -3.15
N HIS A 325 18.64 9.00 -2.56
CA HIS A 325 18.74 8.85 -1.10
C HIS A 325 18.85 10.19 -0.37
N GLN A 326 19.81 11.05 -0.74
CA GLN A 326 20.01 12.34 -0.07
C GLN A 326 18.82 13.28 -0.27
N LYS A 327 18.41 13.49 -1.53
CA LYS A 327 17.30 14.38 -1.89
C LYS A 327 15.97 13.93 -1.27
N GLY A 328 15.74 12.62 -1.20
CA GLY A 328 14.56 12.03 -0.58
C GLY A 328 14.46 12.36 0.91
N HIS A 329 15.54 12.14 1.67
CA HIS A 329 15.58 12.48 3.10
C HIS A 329 15.48 13.99 3.35
N GLN A 330 16.11 14.80 2.49
CA GLN A 330 15.99 16.25 2.56
C GLN A 330 14.52 16.71 2.39
N THR A 331 13.83 16.21 1.35
CA THR A 331 12.42 16.54 1.08
C THR A 331 11.52 16.21 2.28
N VAL A 332 11.81 15.09 2.97
CA VAL A 332 11.08 14.71 4.18
C VAL A 332 11.36 15.69 5.32
N GLY A 333 12.63 16.04 5.57
CA GLY A 333 13.00 17.01 6.61
C GLY A 333 12.37 18.39 6.42
N GLU A 334 12.31 18.89 5.19
CA GLU A 334 11.62 20.14 4.84
C GLU A 334 10.12 20.09 5.15
N CYS A 335 9.48 18.93 4.96
CA CYS A 335 8.08 18.72 5.33
C CYS A 335 7.90 18.63 6.85
N VAL A 336 8.85 18.01 7.57
CA VAL A 336 8.82 17.86 9.03
C VAL A 336 8.76 19.22 9.71
N ALA A 337 9.63 20.16 9.32
CA ALA A 337 9.71 21.49 9.92
C ALA A 337 8.39 22.27 9.91
N LYS A 338 7.48 21.96 8.98
CA LYS A 338 6.17 22.62 8.82
C LYS A 338 5.05 21.96 9.60
N VAL A 339 5.27 20.75 10.13
CA VAL A 339 4.21 19.86 10.61
C VAL A 339 4.35 19.51 12.08
N VAL A 340 5.57 19.24 12.54
CA VAL A 340 5.81 18.64 13.86
C VAL A 340 6.30 19.67 14.86
N ASP A 341 5.92 19.47 16.12
CA ASP A 341 6.47 20.18 17.26
C ASP A 341 7.78 19.55 17.74
N GLN A 342 7.99 18.27 17.48
CA GLN A 342 9.17 17.53 17.90
C GLN A 342 9.52 16.42 16.90
N LEU A 343 10.80 16.27 16.62
CA LEU A 343 11.36 15.25 15.74
C LEU A 343 12.39 14.40 16.51
N TRP A 344 12.21 13.09 16.42
CA TRP A 344 13.24 12.11 16.73
C TRP A 344 13.63 11.33 15.49
N VAL A 345 14.92 11.06 15.35
CA VAL A 345 15.44 10.34 14.19
C VAL A 345 16.21 9.08 14.58
N VAL A 346 16.17 8.08 13.69
CA VAL A 346 16.86 6.79 13.85
C VAL A 346 17.72 6.49 12.62
N GLY A 347 19.00 6.20 12.84
CA GLY A 347 19.96 5.82 11.80
C GLY A 347 20.45 6.99 10.93
N GLU A 348 21.35 6.68 10.00
CA GLU A 348 22.06 7.67 9.17
C GLU A 348 21.11 8.49 8.28
N GLY A 349 20.16 7.84 7.58
CA GLY A 349 19.13 8.55 6.81
C GLY A 349 18.26 9.44 7.70
N GLY A 350 18.02 9.03 8.96
CA GLY A 350 17.38 9.86 9.97
C GLY A 350 18.15 11.17 10.22
N GLN A 351 19.48 11.13 10.27
CA GLN A 351 20.30 12.35 10.42
C GLN A 351 20.13 13.31 9.25
N LEU A 352 20.00 12.79 8.02
CA LEU A 352 19.72 13.63 6.85
C LEU A 352 18.36 14.35 6.99
N ILE A 353 17.33 13.66 7.48
CA ILE A 353 16.02 14.26 7.79
C ILE A 353 16.15 15.35 8.85
N LYS A 354 16.88 15.06 9.94
CA LYS A 354 17.12 16.02 11.03
C LYS A 354 17.81 17.29 10.52
N THR A 355 18.92 17.15 9.81
CA THR A 355 19.66 18.29 9.25
C THR A 355 18.79 19.13 8.32
N ALA A 356 18.03 18.50 7.44
CA ALA A 356 17.11 19.22 6.54
C ALA A 356 15.97 19.92 7.30
N ALA A 357 15.42 19.31 8.35
CA ALA A 357 14.39 19.94 9.17
C ALA A 357 14.92 21.17 9.94
N LEU A 358 16.14 21.09 10.48
CA LEU A 358 16.82 22.22 11.13
C LEU A 358 17.03 23.37 10.14
N ASN A 359 17.57 23.07 8.95
CA ASN A 359 17.78 24.07 7.90
C ASN A 359 16.46 24.70 7.41
N ALA A 360 15.35 23.97 7.50
CA ALA A 360 14.02 24.45 7.16
C ALA A 360 13.29 25.18 8.32
N GLY A 361 13.97 25.41 9.45
CA GLY A 361 13.49 26.25 10.55
C GLY A 361 12.98 25.52 11.80
N LEU A 362 13.13 24.19 11.89
CA LEU A 362 12.85 23.49 13.14
C LEU A 362 13.93 23.84 14.19
N ALA A 363 13.52 24.25 15.38
CA ALA A 363 14.45 24.64 16.43
C ALA A 363 15.34 23.45 16.89
N GLN A 364 16.60 23.73 17.24
CA GLN A 364 17.62 22.72 17.55
C GLN A 364 17.18 21.77 18.66
N GLU A 365 16.56 22.30 19.71
CA GLU A 365 16.07 21.55 20.87
C GLU A 365 14.88 20.63 20.55
N LYS A 366 14.19 20.88 19.43
CA LYS A 366 13.05 20.09 18.96
C LYS A 366 13.44 18.94 18.05
N ALA A 367 14.70 18.82 17.64
CA ALA A 367 15.18 17.76 16.75
C ALA A 367 16.33 16.96 17.39
N ARG A 368 16.09 15.68 17.72
CA ARG A 368 17.03 14.85 18.48
C ARG A 368 17.18 13.46 17.90
N GLU A 369 18.24 12.76 18.28
CA GLU A 369 18.32 11.32 18.06
C GLU A 369 17.35 10.60 19.00
N PHE A 370 16.74 9.52 18.52
CA PHE A 370 15.84 8.74 19.36
C PHE A 370 16.62 7.96 20.42
N SER A 371 16.19 8.08 21.68
CA SER A 371 16.60 7.21 22.79
C SER A 371 15.35 6.60 23.44
N PRO A 372 15.38 5.33 23.89
CA PRO A 372 14.28 4.71 24.64
C PRO A 372 13.83 5.48 25.89
N ASP A 373 14.67 6.36 26.45
CA ASP A 373 14.32 7.19 27.60
C ASP A 373 13.31 8.30 27.24
N ALA A 374 13.31 8.74 25.98
CA ALA A 374 12.36 9.74 25.48
C ALA A 374 10.90 9.24 25.55
N ILE A 375 10.68 7.92 25.55
CA ILE A 375 9.34 7.32 25.58
C ILE A 375 8.51 7.78 26.79
N LEU A 376 9.14 8.00 27.95
CA LEU A 376 8.39 8.43 29.12
C LEU A 376 7.81 9.84 28.94
N SER A 377 8.57 10.75 28.32
CA SER A 377 8.12 12.09 27.97
C SER A 377 7.02 12.05 26.90
N ILE A 378 7.16 11.17 25.90
CA ILE A 378 6.11 10.95 24.88
C ILE A 378 4.77 10.63 25.52
N LEU A 379 4.78 9.69 26.46
CA LEU A 379 3.57 9.18 27.12
C LEU A 379 2.91 10.23 28.03
N GLN A 380 3.62 11.29 28.43
CA GLN A 380 3.08 12.38 29.24
C GLN A 380 2.44 13.51 28.42
N ASP A 381 2.89 13.70 27.18
CA ASP A 381 2.53 14.88 26.37
C ASP A 381 1.09 14.88 25.83
N ASN A 382 0.32 13.79 26.03
CA ASN A 382 -1.02 13.59 25.43
C ASN A 382 -1.06 13.95 23.92
N GLY A 383 0.08 13.79 23.24
CA GLY A 383 0.30 14.18 21.85
C GLY A 383 -0.06 13.10 20.85
N ILE A 384 0.27 13.36 19.59
CA ILE A 384 0.18 12.42 18.49
C ILE A 384 1.59 12.06 18.04
N VAL A 385 1.89 10.78 17.96
CA VAL A 385 3.24 10.27 17.65
C VAL A 385 3.19 9.45 16.37
N LEU A 386 3.77 9.96 15.30
CA LEU A 386 3.96 9.21 14.06
C LEU A 386 5.28 8.45 14.10
N ILE A 387 5.23 7.15 13.83
CA ILE A 387 6.44 6.32 13.69
C ILE A 387 6.51 5.76 12.28
N LYS A 388 7.61 6.06 11.58
CA LYS A 388 7.78 5.63 10.19
C LYS A 388 9.24 5.44 9.81
N GLY A 389 9.52 4.41 9.04
CA GLY A 389 10.85 4.14 8.47
C GLY A 389 10.80 2.88 7.60
N SER A 390 11.90 2.58 6.92
CA SER A 390 11.95 1.36 6.12
C SER A 390 11.87 0.12 7.02
N LYS A 391 11.28 -0.95 6.51
CA LYS A 391 11.14 -2.22 7.25
C LYS A 391 12.47 -2.73 7.82
N ALA A 392 13.58 -2.51 7.10
CA ALA A 392 14.92 -2.91 7.52
C ALA A 392 15.43 -2.18 8.79
N VAL A 393 14.91 -0.98 9.08
CA VAL A 393 15.25 -0.18 10.27
C VAL A 393 14.58 -0.72 11.52
N LYS A 394 13.53 -1.55 11.37
CA LYS A 394 12.79 -2.17 12.47
C LYS A 394 12.15 -1.16 13.43
N MET A 395 11.56 -0.11 12.86
CA MET A 395 10.83 0.93 13.64
C MET A 395 9.60 0.37 14.36
N ASP A 396 9.08 -0.78 13.91
CA ASP A 396 8.04 -1.57 14.59
C ASP A 396 8.44 -1.93 16.02
N LYS A 397 9.73 -2.15 16.29
CA LYS A 397 10.22 -2.36 17.65
C LYS A 397 10.00 -1.16 18.56
N ILE A 398 10.08 0.06 18.02
CA ILE A 398 9.83 1.29 18.80
C ILE A 398 8.34 1.38 19.15
N VAL A 399 7.45 1.02 18.23
CA VAL A 399 6.00 0.92 18.47
C VAL A 399 5.72 -0.02 19.64
N GLU A 400 6.30 -1.22 19.61
CA GLU A 400 6.10 -2.23 20.66
C GLU A 400 6.71 -1.80 22.01
N LEU A 401 7.87 -1.13 22.01
CA LEU A 401 8.46 -0.56 23.23
C LEU A 401 7.58 0.52 23.87
N ILE A 402 6.96 1.38 23.07
CA ILE A 402 6.05 2.42 23.58
C ILE A 402 4.80 1.78 24.19
N LYS A 403 4.22 0.77 23.52
CA LYS A 403 3.08 0.01 24.05
C LYS A 403 3.43 -0.65 25.38
N ALA A 404 4.55 -1.38 25.44
CA ALA A 404 5.00 -2.05 26.65
C ALA A 404 5.13 -1.08 27.84
N LYS A 405 5.85 0.04 27.64
CA LYS A 405 6.02 1.08 28.67
C LYS A 405 4.70 1.74 29.10
N PHE A 406 3.73 1.89 28.18
CA PHE A 406 2.41 2.40 28.54
C PHE A 406 1.68 1.43 29.48
N TYR A 407 1.62 0.15 29.12
CA TYR A 407 0.93 -0.87 29.91
C TYR A 407 1.57 -1.05 31.29
N GLU A 408 2.90 -1.10 31.37
CA GLU A 408 3.65 -1.12 32.64
C GLU A 408 3.25 0.03 33.59
N ARG A 409 3.06 1.25 33.06
CA ARG A 409 2.67 2.42 33.86
C ARG A 409 1.19 2.42 34.25
N SER A 410 0.33 1.89 33.40
CA SER A 410 -1.12 1.86 33.63
C SER A 410 -1.56 0.78 34.62
N GLY A 411 -0.69 -0.18 34.96
CA GLY A 411 -1.05 -1.35 35.76
C GLY A 411 -1.94 -2.35 35.01
N GLU A 412 -2.24 -2.12 33.73
CA GLU A 412 -2.92 -3.08 32.86
C GLU A 412 -1.93 -4.15 32.41
N ASN A 413 -2.23 -5.41 32.72
CA ASN A 413 -1.36 -6.53 32.39
C ASN A 413 -1.18 -6.65 30.86
N SER A 414 0.07 -6.71 30.38
CA SER A 414 0.45 -6.74 28.95
C SER A 414 -0.10 -7.98 28.18
N ASP A 415 -0.66 -8.95 28.90
CA ASP A 415 -1.20 -10.21 28.39
C ASP A 415 -2.68 -10.17 27.96
N ARG A 416 -3.36 -9.01 27.98
CA ARG A 416 -4.66 -8.86 27.31
C ARG A 416 -4.46 -8.97 25.80
N LYS A 417 -4.56 -10.22 25.31
CA LYS A 417 -4.58 -10.62 23.90
C LYS A 417 -5.29 -9.59 23.03
N TRP A 418 -4.59 -9.22 21.96
CA TRP A 418 -4.97 -8.47 20.77
C TRP A 418 -6.37 -8.79 20.21
N GLY A 419 -7.42 -8.39 20.94
CA GLY A 419 -8.81 -8.38 20.52
C GLY A 419 -9.17 -6.97 20.10
N SER A 420 -9.46 -6.80 18.82
CA SER A 420 -10.08 -5.62 18.23
C SER A 420 -11.52 -5.48 18.73
N ASP A 421 -11.74 -5.10 19.97
CA ASP A 421 -13.08 -4.80 20.47
C ASP A 421 -13.03 -3.78 21.59
N SER A 422 -13.28 -2.53 21.22
CA SER A 422 -14.27 -1.66 21.89
C SER A 422 -14.20 -0.28 21.24
N HIS A 423 -15.19 0.00 20.39
CA HIS A 423 -15.65 1.35 20.21
C HIS A 423 -16.36 1.78 21.50
N PRO A 424 -15.94 2.89 22.13
CA PRO A 424 -16.91 3.82 22.66
C PRO A 424 -16.92 5.05 21.76
N ASN A 425 -18.09 5.33 21.21
CA ASN A 425 -18.43 6.66 20.68
C ASN A 425 -18.15 7.68 21.78
N TYR A 426 -17.11 8.51 21.64
CA TYR A 426 -17.02 9.89 22.14
C TYR A 426 -15.91 10.63 21.38
#